data_AF-A0A7K0J0F1-F1
#
_entry.id   AF-A0A7K0J0F1-F1
#
_cell.length_a   1.000
_cell.length_b   1.000
_cell.length_c   1.000
_cell.angle_alpha   90.00
_cell.angle_beta   90.00
_cell.angle_gamma   90.00
#
_symmetry.space_group_name_H-M   'P 1'
#
loop_
_entity.id
_entity.type
_entity.pdbx_description
1 polymer ?
#
loop_
_entity_poly.entity_id
_entity_poly.type
_entity_poly.pdbx_seq_one_letter_code
_entity_poly.pdbx_strand_id
1 'polypeptide(L)'
;MKYLRYTWTLTALLPLFLLACATQNAYRLPVAHPNIFELGERREFCTKCHGHKKEPIDFERYNHTALFTDSHRLVAYQDERVCSLCHSQAFCSDCHSTRVELKPSIKNPTENYRRVQHRGDFLARHRIEGRMDPTSCFRCHGNPKSAQTCQPCHG
;
A
#
# COMPACT_ATOMS: atom_id res chain seq x y z
N MET A 1 -60.41 -5.47 22.42
CA MET A 1 -59.28 -5.02 23.27
C MET A 1 -57.99 -5.85 23.17
N LYS A 2 -57.94 -7.01 22.49
CA LYS A 2 -56.70 -7.80 22.32
C LYS A 2 -55.78 -7.27 21.19
N TYR A 3 -56.34 -6.77 20.09
CA TYR A 3 -55.57 -6.26 18.93
C TYR A 3 -54.77 -4.98 19.22
N LEU A 4 -55.24 -4.12 20.13
CA LEU A 4 -54.55 -2.89 20.51
C LEU A 4 -53.30 -3.14 21.37
N ARG A 5 -53.16 -4.32 22.00
CA ARG A 5 -51.94 -4.69 22.73
C ARG A 5 -50.84 -5.24 21.80
N TYR A 6 -51.23 -5.85 20.68
CA TYR A 6 -50.32 -6.47 19.73
C TYR A 6 -49.61 -5.44 18.83
N THR A 7 -50.29 -4.32 18.53
CA THR A 7 -49.73 -3.21 17.76
C THR A 7 -48.63 -2.47 18.53
N TRP A 8 -48.79 -2.29 19.84
CA TRP A 8 -47.80 -1.63 20.70
C TRP A 8 -46.53 -2.48 20.90
N THR A 9 -46.67 -3.81 20.96
CA THR A 9 -45.52 -4.72 21.05
C THR A 9 -44.71 -4.76 19.74
N LEU A 10 -45.37 -4.66 18.58
CA LEU A 10 -44.70 -4.62 17.28
C LEU A 10 -43.96 -3.30 17.01
N THR A 11 -44.52 -2.16 17.43
CA THR A 11 -43.87 -0.85 17.28
C THR A 11 -42.67 -0.65 18.22
N ALA A 12 -42.64 -1.34 19.37
CA ALA A 12 -41.52 -1.27 20.31
C ALA A 12 -40.32 -2.14 19.92
N LEU A 13 -40.54 -3.22 19.16
CA LEU A 13 -39.48 -4.11 18.68
C LEU A 13 -38.69 -3.53 17.49
N LEU A 14 -39.33 -2.73 16.64
CA LEU A 14 -38.71 -2.11 15.47
C LEU A 14 -37.51 -1.18 15.79
N PRO A 15 -37.58 -0.25 16.78
CA PRO A 15 -36.44 0.56 17.15
C PRO A 15 -35.34 -0.26 17.83
N LEU A 16 -35.69 -1.32 18.59
CA LEU A 16 -34.71 -2.22 19.20
C LEU A 16 -33.87 -2.96 18.14
N PHE A 17 -34.51 -3.40 17.06
CA PHE A 17 -33.83 -4.06 15.94
C PHE A 17 -32.91 -3.10 15.17
N LEU A 18 -33.30 -1.83 15.03
CA LEU A 18 -32.46 -0.80 14.40
C LEU A 18 -31.26 -0.40 15.27
N LEU A 19 -31.40 -0.38 16.60
CA LEU A 19 -30.29 -0.14 17.53
C LEU A 19 -29.26 -1.29 17.52
N ALA A 20 -29.71 -2.55 17.39
CA ALA A 20 -28.80 -3.70 17.28
C ALA A 20 -27.90 -3.60 16.03
N CYS A 21 -28.40 -3.04 14.94
CA CYS A 21 -27.61 -2.78 13.73
C CYS A 21 -26.62 -1.62 13.87
N ALA A 22 -26.84 -0.68 14.79
CA ALA A 22 -25.93 0.42 15.05
C ALA A 22 -24.77 0.04 15.99
N THR A 23 -24.95 -1.00 16.82
CA THR A 23 -23.97 -1.46 17.81
C THR A 23 -23.11 -2.63 17.34
N GLN A 24 -23.31 -3.14 16.12
CA GLN A 24 -22.36 -4.08 15.52
C GLN A 24 -21.07 -3.30 15.24
N ASN A 25 -20.17 -3.39 16.22
CA ASN A 25 -18.81 -2.92 16.16
C ASN A 25 -18.10 -3.76 15.09
N ALA A 26 -18.34 -3.41 13.82
CA ALA A 26 -17.69 -4.03 12.69
C ALA A 26 -16.20 -3.82 12.92
N TYR A 27 -15.50 -4.91 13.24
CA TYR A 27 -14.06 -4.90 13.40
C TYR A 27 -13.45 -4.25 12.16
N ARG A 28 -12.97 -3.01 12.32
CA ARG A 28 -12.27 -2.30 11.26
C ARG A 28 -10.83 -2.75 11.34
N LEU A 29 -10.37 -3.43 10.29
CA LEU A 29 -8.94 -3.65 10.15
C LEU A 29 -8.23 -2.29 10.19
N PRO A 30 -7.14 -2.17 10.97
CA PRO A 30 -6.33 -0.97 10.94
C PRO A 30 -5.81 -0.74 9.51
N VAL A 31 -5.81 0.53 9.08
CA VAL A 31 -5.45 0.94 7.70
C VAL A 31 -4.03 0.53 7.33
N ALA A 32 -3.15 0.41 8.32
CA ALA A 32 -1.84 -0.19 8.17
C ALA A 32 -1.51 -0.97 9.45
N HIS A 33 -0.71 -2.03 9.29
CA HIS A 33 -0.05 -2.60 10.45
C HIS A 33 0.96 -1.58 11.02
N PRO A 34 1.16 -1.56 12.35
CA PRO A 34 2.26 -0.85 12.98
C PRO A 34 3.61 -1.17 12.30
N ASN A 35 4.59 -0.29 12.45
CA ASN A 35 5.90 -0.51 11.82
C ASN A 35 6.47 -1.87 12.26
N ILE A 36 7.25 -2.52 11.40
CA ILE A 36 7.83 -3.86 11.66
C ILE A 36 8.57 -3.93 13.00
N PHE A 37 9.14 -2.81 13.46
CA PHE A 37 9.86 -2.72 14.74
C PHE A 37 8.91 -2.66 15.95
N GLU A 38 7.67 -2.24 15.75
CA GLU A 38 6.62 -2.15 16.79
C GLU A 38 5.86 -3.48 16.93
N LEU A 39 5.91 -4.34 15.91
CA LEU A 39 5.17 -5.60 15.88
C LEU A 39 5.81 -6.74 16.68
N GLY A 40 7.08 -6.63 17.09
CA GLY A 40 7.76 -7.65 17.90
C GLY A 40 7.59 -9.08 17.37
N GLU A 41 7.18 -10.00 18.24
CA GLU A 41 6.84 -11.41 17.91
C GLU A 41 5.39 -11.61 17.40
N ARG A 42 4.55 -10.57 17.41
CA ARG A 42 3.14 -10.62 16.95
C ARG A 42 3.01 -10.42 15.43
N ARG A 43 4.02 -10.84 14.67
CA ARG A 43 4.05 -10.70 13.21
C ARG A 43 3.18 -11.77 12.57
N GLU A 44 1.91 -11.45 12.38
CA GLU A 44 1.03 -12.29 11.59
C GLU A 44 1.07 -11.84 10.14
N PHE A 45 1.70 -12.66 9.29
CA PHE A 45 1.61 -12.50 7.85
C PHE A 45 0.25 -12.99 7.36
N CYS A 46 -0.22 -12.46 6.23
CA CYS A 46 -1.48 -12.88 5.60
C CYS A 46 -1.58 -14.41 5.48
N THR A 47 -0.45 -15.08 5.26
CA THR A 47 -0.32 -16.54 5.13
C THR A 47 -0.72 -17.31 6.38
N LYS A 48 -0.69 -16.71 7.57
CA LYS A 48 -1.14 -17.36 8.80
C LYS A 48 -2.65 -17.61 8.83
N CYS A 49 -3.44 -16.66 8.33
CA CYS A 49 -4.90 -16.76 8.30
C CYS A 49 -5.45 -17.17 6.93
N HIS A 50 -4.73 -16.87 5.84
CA HIS A 50 -5.16 -17.17 4.47
C HIS A 50 -4.52 -18.44 3.88
N GLY A 51 -3.60 -19.09 4.62
CA GLY A 51 -3.01 -20.37 4.26
C GLY A 51 -2.09 -20.34 3.02
N HIS A 52 -1.51 -21.51 2.70
CA HIS A 52 -0.65 -21.73 1.52
C HIS A 52 -1.44 -22.28 0.32
N LYS A 53 -2.75 -22.50 0.47
CA LYS A 53 -3.60 -23.01 -0.62
C LYS A 53 -3.98 -21.84 -1.51
N LYS A 54 -3.54 -21.88 -2.77
CA LYS A 54 -3.56 -20.79 -3.75
C LYS A 54 -4.96 -20.44 -4.31
N GLU A 55 -6.01 -20.49 -3.52
CA GLU A 55 -7.37 -20.29 -4.03
C GLU A 55 -8.19 -19.37 -3.11
N PRO A 56 -8.67 -18.22 -3.61
CA PRO A 56 -8.48 -17.63 -4.95
C PRO A 56 -7.23 -16.75 -5.10
N ILE A 57 -6.50 -16.45 -4.03
CA ILE A 57 -5.36 -15.49 -4.00
C ILE A 57 -4.14 -16.12 -3.31
N ASP A 58 -2.98 -16.05 -3.98
CA ASP A 58 -1.69 -16.48 -3.42
C ASP A 58 -1.06 -15.36 -2.56
N PHE A 59 -1.42 -15.33 -1.27
CA PHE A 59 -1.02 -14.28 -0.34
C PHE A 59 0.50 -14.21 -0.07
N GLU A 60 1.26 -15.29 -0.31
CA GLU A 60 2.72 -15.29 -0.16
C GLU A 60 3.39 -14.29 -1.09
N ARG A 61 2.82 -14.09 -2.28
CA ARG A 61 3.34 -13.15 -3.28
C ARG A 61 3.24 -11.70 -2.84
N TYR A 62 2.36 -11.40 -1.88
CA TYR A 62 2.13 -10.06 -1.34
C TYR A 62 2.95 -9.81 -0.06
N ASN A 63 3.95 -10.64 0.22
CA ASN A 63 4.85 -10.43 1.35
C ASN A 63 5.72 -9.19 1.12
N HIS A 64 5.56 -8.19 1.99
CA HIS A 64 6.25 -6.90 1.97
C HIS A 64 7.71 -7.00 2.46
N THR A 65 8.49 -7.91 1.89
CA THR A 65 9.95 -7.93 2.12
C THR A 65 10.58 -6.61 1.69
N ALA A 66 11.81 -6.33 2.15
CA ALA A 66 12.56 -5.14 1.73
C ALA A 66 12.83 -5.07 0.20
N LEU A 67 12.58 -6.16 -0.53
CA LEU A 67 12.73 -6.27 -1.98
C LEU A 67 11.39 -6.19 -2.73
N PHE A 68 10.27 -6.04 -2.01
CA PHE A 68 8.95 -6.10 -2.63
C PHE A 68 8.79 -5.04 -3.74
N THR A 69 9.39 -3.86 -3.58
CA THR A 69 9.39 -2.82 -4.63
C THR A 69 10.00 -3.28 -5.96
N ASP A 70 10.87 -4.30 -5.96
CA ASP A 70 11.54 -4.77 -7.17
C ASP A 70 10.62 -5.74 -7.95
N SER A 71 9.75 -6.47 -7.25
CA SER A 71 8.82 -7.45 -7.83
C SER A 71 7.36 -7.01 -7.86
N HIS A 72 6.99 -5.91 -7.18
CA HIS A 72 5.59 -5.51 -6.98
C HIS A 72 4.82 -5.35 -8.30
N ARG A 73 5.51 -4.94 -9.38
CA ARG A 73 4.89 -4.83 -10.72
C ARG A 73 4.23 -6.14 -11.18
N LEU A 74 4.83 -7.28 -10.83
CA LEU A 74 4.38 -8.60 -11.30
C LEU A 74 3.07 -8.98 -10.62
N VAL A 75 2.95 -8.69 -9.32
CA VAL A 75 1.75 -8.97 -8.54
C VAL A 75 0.66 -7.92 -8.77
N ALA A 76 1.03 -6.64 -8.91
CA ALA A 76 0.10 -5.56 -9.24
C ALA A 76 -0.54 -5.75 -10.63
N TYR A 77 0.24 -6.24 -11.62
CA TYR A 77 -0.31 -6.56 -12.94
C TYR A 77 -1.32 -7.71 -12.90
N GLN A 78 -1.17 -8.64 -11.96
CA GLN A 78 -2.12 -9.75 -11.79
C GLN A 78 -3.41 -9.30 -11.12
N ASP A 79 -3.31 -8.59 -9.99
CA ASP A 79 -4.47 -8.11 -9.25
C ASP A 79 -4.13 -6.92 -8.33
N GLU A 80 -4.07 -5.71 -8.89
CA GLU A 80 -3.87 -4.48 -8.12
C GLU A 80 -4.98 -4.22 -7.08
N ARG A 81 -6.15 -4.84 -7.26
CA ARG A 81 -7.30 -4.63 -6.37
C ARG A 81 -7.08 -5.27 -5.00
N VAL A 82 -6.17 -6.23 -4.89
CA VAL A 82 -5.73 -6.75 -3.57
C VAL A 82 -5.01 -5.67 -2.78
N CYS A 83 -4.25 -4.79 -3.44
CA CYS A 83 -3.54 -3.71 -2.78
C CYS A 83 -4.51 -2.70 -2.14
N SER A 84 -5.66 -2.45 -2.78
CA SER A 84 -6.65 -1.48 -2.28
C SER A 84 -7.42 -1.93 -1.03
N LEU A 85 -7.27 -3.20 -0.63
CA LEU A 85 -7.80 -3.69 0.64
C LEU A 85 -7.12 -3.03 1.85
N CYS A 86 -5.85 -2.61 1.69
CA CYS A 86 -5.06 -2.00 2.77
C CYS A 86 -4.51 -0.62 2.39
N HIS A 87 -4.12 -0.41 1.13
CA HIS A 87 -3.52 0.84 0.67
C HIS A 87 -4.52 1.73 -0.04
N SER A 88 -4.44 3.03 0.22
CA SER A 88 -5.19 4.02 -0.58
C SER A 88 -4.52 4.21 -1.95
N GLN A 89 -5.28 4.70 -2.94
CA GLN A 89 -4.73 5.02 -4.26
C GLN A 89 -3.57 6.03 -4.19
N ALA A 90 -3.56 6.88 -3.17
CA ALA A 90 -2.49 7.84 -2.94
C ALA A 90 -1.13 7.15 -2.69
N PHE A 91 -1.12 5.95 -2.12
CA PHE A 91 0.12 5.17 -1.95
C PHE A 91 0.77 4.85 -3.31
N CYS A 92 -0.02 4.43 -4.30
CA CYS A 92 0.48 4.16 -5.65
C CYS A 92 1.06 5.44 -6.29
N SER A 93 0.43 6.59 -6.03
CA SER A 93 0.87 7.88 -6.55
C SER A 93 2.21 8.37 -5.97
N ASP A 94 2.64 7.84 -4.83
CA ASP A 94 3.95 8.18 -4.23
C ASP A 94 5.14 7.77 -5.10
N CYS A 95 4.94 6.82 -6.03
CA CYS A 95 5.95 6.39 -7.00
C CYS A 95 5.46 6.51 -8.45
N HIS A 96 4.16 6.42 -8.71
CA HIS A 96 3.59 6.49 -10.07
C HIS A 96 3.11 7.90 -10.46
N SER A 97 3.53 8.95 -9.75
CA SER A 97 3.24 10.32 -10.16
C SER A 97 3.97 10.66 -11.46
N THR A 98 3.22 10.99 -12.50
CA THR A 98 3.75 11.32 -13.84
C THR A 98 4.00 12.82 -14.05
N ARG A 99 3.58 13.66 -13.11
CA ARG A 99 3.61 15.13 -13.26
C ARG A 99 4.28 15.87 -12.10
N VAL A 100 4.68 15.15 -11.07
CA VAL A 100 5.30 15.75 -9.89
C VAL A 100 6.61 15.03 -9.64
N GLU A 101 7.66 15.79 -9.40
CA GLU A 101 8.94 15.24 -8.96
C GLU A 101 8.69 14.38 -7.72
N LEU A 102 9.04 13.11 -7.81
CA LEU A 102 8.96 12.21 -6.67
C LEU A 102 9.99 12.68 -5.65
N LYS A 103 9.55 13.13 -4.49
CA LYS A 103 10.43 13.41 -3.34
C LYS A 103 10.07 12.53 -2.14
N PRO A 104 10.15 11.18 -2.25
CA PRO A 104 9.95 10.27 -1.13
C PRO A 104 10.71 10.67 0.14
N SER A 105 11.90 11.25 0.02
CA SER A 105 12.68 11.78 1.14
C SER A 105 12.06 12.96 1.88
N ILE A 106 11.25 13.77 1.23
CA ILE A 106 10.52 14.86 1.90
C ILE A 106 9.30 14.29 2.61
N LYS A 107 8.66 13.27 2.03
CA LYS A 107 7.50 12.61 2.62
C LYS A 107 7.87 11.70 3.80
N ASN A 108 8.93 10.92 3.63
CA ASN A 108 9.39 9.87 4.54
C ASN A 108 10.93 9.94 4.74
N PRO A 109 11.46 11.02 5.34
CA PRO A 109 12.90 11.30 5.42
C PRO A 109 13.73 10.23 6.14
N THR A 110 13.11 9.51 7.07
CA THR A 110 13.78 8.50 7.90
C THR A 110 13.52 7.07 7.44
N GLU A 111 12.65 6.85 6.44
CA GLU A 111 12.37 5.52 5.94
C GLU A 111 13.51 5.03 5.03
N ASN A 112 14.25 4.02 5.50
CA ASN A 112 15.24 3.30 4.70
C ASN A 112 14.66 2.04 4.02
N TYR A 113 13.42 1.66 4.34
CA TYR A 113 12.79 0.40 3.91
C TYR A 113 12.33 0.40 2.45
N ARG A 114 12.12 1.58 1.85
CA ARG A 114 11.76 1.68 0.43
C ARG A 114 13.02 1.96 -0.37
N ARG A 115 13.34 1.06 -1.31
CA ARG A 115 14.31 1.34 -2.37
C ARG A 115 13.72 2.37 -3.32
N VAL A 116 13.75 3.64 -2.91
CA VAL A 116 13.29 4.77 -3.71
C VAL A 116 14.46 5.39 -4.46
N GLN A 117 14.27 5.60 -5.76
CA GLN A 117 15.26 6.17 -6.69
C GLN A 117 15.35 7.70 -6.57
N HIS A 118 14.48 8.30 -5.75
CA HIS A 118 14.39 9.74 -5.53
C HIS A 118 14.53 10.09 -4.05
N ARG A 119 15.76 9.93 -3.54
CA ARG A 119 16.13 10.40 -2.19
C ARG A 119 16.49 11.88 -2.24
N GLY A 120 16.39 12.56 -1.10
CA GLY A 120 16.55 14.02 -1.02
C GLY A 120 17.98 14.47 -1.25
N ASP A 121 18.91 13.53 -1.11
CA ASP A 121 20.33 13.63 -1.37
C ASP A 121 20.73 12.99 -2.70
N PHE A 122 19.79 12.77 -3.62
CA PHE A 122 20.07 12.08 -4.89
C PHE A 122 21.26 12.70 -5.64
N LEU A 123 21.39 14.02 -5.74
CA LEU A 123 22.54 14.64 -6.42
C LEU A 123 23.90 14.25 -5.80
N ALA A 124 23.97 14.12 -4.48
CA ALA A 124 25.18 13.69 -3.78
C ALA A 124 25.47 12.19 -3.99
N ARG A 125 24.42 11.38 -4.17
CA ARG A 125 24.51 9.92 -4.34
C ARG A 125 24.49 9.46 -5.79
N HIS A 126 24.15 10.34 -6.73
CA HIS A 126 23.85 10.03 -8.13
C HIS A 126 25.00 9.27 -8.79
N ARG A 127 26.25 9.70 -8.54
CA ARG A 127 27.44 9.01 -9.07
C ARG A 127 27.57 7.57 -8.59
N ILE A 128 27.19 7.30 -7.33
CA ILE A 128 27.24 5.96 -6.75
C ILE A 128 26.11 5.13 -7.33
N GLU A 129 24.87 5.61 -7.22
CA GLU A 129 23.67 4.87 -7.65
C GLU A 129 23.66 4.64 -9.17
N GLY A 130 24.02 5.64 -9.97
CA GLY A 130 24.18 5.54 -11.42
C GLY A 130 25.35 4.68 -11.86
N ARG A 131 26.34 4.39 -10.99
CA ARG A 131 27.37 3.39 -11.27
C ARG A 131 26.89 1.98 -10.91
N MET A 132 26.13 1.84 -9.84
CA MET A 132 25.65 0.55 -9.34
C MET A 132 24.54 -0.04 -10.23
N ASP A 133 23.53 0.77 -10.56
CA ASP A 133 22.42 0.38 -11.44
C ASP A 133 21.79 1.61 -12.13
N PRO A 134 22.39 2.09 -13.23
CA PRO A 134 21.81 3.21 -13.99
C PRO A 134 20.50 2.83 -14.68
N THR A 135 20.27 1.54 -14.94
CA THR A 135 19.10 1.09 -15.70
C THR A 135 17.79 1.24 -14.93
N SER A 136 17.87 1.21 -13.60
CA SER A 136 16.75 1.51 -12.71
C SER A 136 16.12 2.88 -12.99
N CYS A 137 16.90 3.86 -13.43
CA CYS A 137 16.43 5.22 -13.72
C CYS A 137 15.74 5.32 -15.09
N PHE A 138 16.22 4.56 -16.08
CA PHE A 138 15.84 4.73 -17.49
C PHE A 138 14.38 4.38 -17.77
N ARG A 139 13.79 3.52 -16.93
CA ARG A 139 12.39 3.13 -17.06
C ARG A 139 11.44 4.32 -16.95
N CYS A 140 11.78 5.29 -16.12
CA CYS A 140 10.94 6.48 -15.87
C CYS A 140 11.53 7.73 -16.54
N HIS A 141 12.85 7.87 -16.57
CA HIS A 141 13.53 9.06 -17.08
C HIS A 141 13.96 8.96 -18.54
N GLY A 142 14.03 7.75 -19.11
CA GLY A 142 14.51 7.55 -20.48
C GLY A 142 16.03 7.41 -20.59
N ASN A 143 16.54 7.48 -21.82
CA ASN A 143 17.95 7.26 -22.12
C ASN A 143 18.81 8.47 -21.71
N PRO A 144 19.97 8.29 -21.04
CA PRO A 144 20.82 9.40 -20.62
C PRO A 144 21.25 10.38 -21.71
N LYS A 145 21.36 9.91 -22.96
CA LYS A 145 21.80 10.72 -24.11
C LYS A 145 20.69 11.57 -24.75
N SER A 146 19.43 11.31 -24.41
CA SER A 146 18.29 11.97 -25.08
C SER A 146 17.20 12.43 -24.12
N ALA A 147 17.18 11.92 -22.89
CA ALA A 147 16.27 12.36 -21.85
C ALA A 147 16.62 13.77 -21.38
N GLN A 148 15.62 14.66 -21.32
CA GLN A 148 15.78 16.03 -20.83
C GLN A 148 16.34 16.10 -19.38
N THR A 149 16.07 15.07 -18.57
CA THR A 149 16.54 15.00 -17.18
C THR A 149 18.02 14.62 -17.07
N CYS A 150 18.62 14.05 -18.12
CA CYS A 150 20.00 13.56 -18.13
C CYS A 150 20.91 14.36 -19.08
N GLN A 151 20.39 14.75 -20.24
CA GLN A 151 21.11 15.49 -21.28
C GLN A 151 21.94 16.67 -20.75
N PRO A 152 21.43 17.52 -19.82
CA PRO A 152 22.20 18.67 -19.33
C PRO A 152 23.57 18.31 -18.74
N CYS A 153 23.73 17.10 -18.22
CA CYS A 153 24.98 16.61 -17.63
C CYS A 153 25.66 15.50 -18.44
N HIS A 154 24.92 14.79 -19.31
CA HIS A 154 25.39 13.57 -19.97
C HIS A 154 25.49 13.64 -21.51
N GLY A 155 25.06 14.74 -22.13
CA GLY A 155 25.16 14.94 -23.58
C GLY A 155 24.04 14.26 -24.35
#